data_AF-A0A7X7Z2I3-F1
#
_entry.id   AF-A0A7X7Z2I3-F1
#
_cell.length_a   1.000
_cell.length_b   1.000
_cell.length_c   1.000
_cell.angle_alpha   90.00
_cell.angle_beta   90.00
_cell.angle_gamma   90.00
#
_symmetry.space_group_name_H-M   'P 1'
#
loop_
_entity.id
_entity.type
_entity.pdbx_description
1 polymer ?
#
loop_
_entity_poly.entity_id
_entity_poly.type
_entity_poly.pdbx_seq_one_letter_code
_entity_poly.pdbx_strand_id
1 'polypeptide(L)'
;MTQIPVDNEIHLPREALPAKQMEKLIQRLTVPNPEYIARKRMGKWLGGVPESIECFRFENGSIAIPRGAARLLKELTIETGTTLHYVDRRLSFPFVAYPIAISPRAYQAEAIARMTGATQGVVVMPCGGGKSLTGVGVVIRLGQPTIFLVHTLDLVEQWRDLLNGLGVQDVGIVCDGVNKPEMITLATVQTLAGRDAGDPLFRQFGCVIQDEGHHVPGYTFRDVLNRFPAKHRFALTATPDRADGLTDLLFHYVGPILHEVDFGFLVKNGFLIEPEI
;
A
#
# COMPACT_ATOMS: atom_id res chain seq x y z
N MET A 1 31.28 1.94 1.29
CA MET A 1 29.99 2.09 2.01
C MET A 1 29.03 1.06 1.46
N THR A 2 28.36 0.32 2.34
CA THR A 2 27.42 -0.73 1.95
C THR A 2 26.17 -0.09 1.35
N GLN A 3 25.83 -0.47 0.11
CA GLN A 3 24.65 0.03 -0.60
C GLN A 3 23.42 -0.75 -0.15
N ILE A 4 22.28 -0.07 -0.01
CA ILE A 4 20.99 -0.65 0.41
C ILE A 4 20.02 -0.52 -0.77
N PRO A 5 19.86 -1.57 -1.59
CA PRO A 5 18.89 -1.58 -2.67
C PRO A 5 17.47 -1.39 -2.15
N VAL A 6 16.67 -0.61 -2.88
CA VAL A 6 15.24 -0.46 -2.65
C VAL A 6 14.48 -0.74 -3.93
N ASP A 7 13.73 -1.82 -3.98
CA ASP A 7 12.88 -2.22 -5.11
C ASP A 7 11.42 -2.38 -4.65
N ASN A 8 10.85 -3.58 -4.69
CA ASN A 8 9.58 -3.90 -4.02
C ASN A 8 9.72 -3.99 -2.49
N GLU A 9 10.96 -4.17 -2.00
CA GLU A 9 11.36 -4.22 -0.59
C GLU A 9 12.62 -3.36 -0.34
N ILE A 10 13.04 -3.25 0.91
CA ILE A 10 14.32 -2.65 1.31
C ILE A 10 15.26 -3.78 1.70
N HIS A 11 16.41 -3.87 1.04
CA HIS A 11 17.39 -4.94 1.23
C HIS A 11 18.54 -4.42 2.09
N LEU A 12 18.46 -4.68 3.40
CA LEU A 12 19.39 -4.16 4.39
C LEU A 12 20.44 -5.21 4.74
N PRO A 13 21.74 -4.98 4.47
CA PRO A 13 22.79 -5.88 4.92
C PRO A 13 22.86 -5.92 6.46
N ARG A 14 23.21 -7.08 7.03
CA ARG A 14 23.18 -7.27 8.50
C ARG A 14 24.07 -6.28 9.25
N GLU A 15 25.17 -5.87 8.63
CA GLU A 15 26.14 -4.91 9.14
C GLU A 15 25.73 -3.43 8.93
N ALA A 16 24.62 -3.16 8.23
CA ALA A 16 24.17 -1.81 7.96
C ALA A 16 23.61 -1.08 9.20
N LEU A 17 23.27 -1.81 10.26
CA LEU A 17 22.88 -1.26 11.56
C LEU A 17 23.73 -1.90 12.66
N PRO A 18 23.99 -1.18 13.77
CA PRO A 18 24.56 -1.81 14.95
C PRO A 18 23.64 -2.93 15.47
N ALA A 19 24.21 -3.96 16.09
CA ALA A 19 23.50 -5.18 16.47
C ALA A 19 22.21 -4.93 17.28
N LYS A 20 22.26 -3.98 18.23
CA LYS A 20 21.10 -3.61 19.06
C LYS A 20 19.94 -3.01 18.23
N GLN A 21 20.26 -2.22 17.20
CA GLN A 21 19.27 -1.61 16.31
C GLN A 21 18.70 -2.64 15.33
N MET A 22 19.53 -3.58 14.87
CA MET A 22 19.06 -4.71 14.08
C MET A 22 18.10 -5.60 14.88
N GLU A 23 18.40 -5.88 16.15
CA GLU A 23 17.51 -6.62 17.04
C GLU A 23 16.17 -5.89 17.26
N LYS A 24 16.22 -4.58 17.53
CA LYS A 24 15.02 -3.73 17.63
C LYS A 24 14.20 -3.74 16.33
N LEU A 25 14.86 -3.69 15.17
CA LEU A 25 14.20 -3.74 13.86
C LEU A 25 13.43 -5.06 13.70
N ILE A 26 14.09 -6.19 13.96
CA ILE A 26 13.50 -7.52 13.90
C ILE A 26 12.30 -7.59 14.86
N GLN A 27 12.49 -7.18 16.11
CA GLN A 27 11.42 -7.18 17.12
C GLN A 27 10.20 -6.36 16.67
N ARG A 28 10.42 -5.16 16.12
CA ARG A 28 9.35 -4.26 15.65
C ARG A 28 8.66 -4.75 14.37
N LEU A 29 9.30 -5.63 13.60
CA LEU A 29 8.75 -6.26 12.40
C LEU A 29 8.19 -7.67 12.68
N THR A 30 8.24 -8.16 13.92
CA THR A 30 7.61 -9.40 14.36
C THR A 30 6.34 -9.07 15.13
N VAL A 31 5.18 -9.32 14.52
CA VAL A 31 3.87 -9.02 15.12
C VAL A 31 3.24 -10.31 15.66
N PRO A 32 2.65 -10.34 16.87
CA PRO A 32 1.93 -11.53 17.36
C PRO A 32 0.82 -11.95 16.39
N ASN A 33 0.67 -13.25 16.13
CA ASN A 33 -0.36 -13.73 15.21
C ASN A 33 -1.72 -13.88 15.93
N PRO A 34 -2.74 -13.07 15.63
CA PRO A 34 -4.03 -13.14 16.29
C PRO A 34 -4.74 -14.48 16.04
N GLU A 35 -4.50 -15.12 14.89
CA GLU A 35 -5.06 -16.43 14.57
C GLU A 35 -4.51 -17.50 15.52
N TYR A 36 -3.19 -17.51 15.74
CA TYR A 36 -2.56 -18.43 16.69
C TYR A 36 -3.11 -18.22 18.09
N ILE A 37 -3.18 -16.96 18.55
CA ILE A 37 -3.69 -16.59 19.88
C ILE A 37 -5.14 -17.06 20.03
N ALA A 38 -5.98 -16.81 19.02
CA ALA A 38 -7.39 -17.21 19.04
C ALA A 38 -7.55 -18.73 19.06
N ARG A 39 -6.82 -19.48 18.22
CA ARG A 39 -6.86 -20.96 18.19
C ARG A 39 -6.39 -21.55 19.53
N LYS A 40 -5.28 -21.04 20.08
CA LYS A 40 -4.74 -21.46 21.38
C LYS A 40 -5.75 -21.22 22.50
N ARG A 41 -6.38 -20.03 22.55
CA ARG A 41 -7.42 -19.70 23.53
C ARG A 41 -8.64 -20.62 23.42
N MET A 42 -9.03 -21.00 22.20
CA MET A 42 -10.16 -21.90 21.95
C MET A 42 -9.82 -23.39 22.12
N GLY A 43 -8.58 -23.75 22.47
CA GLY A 43 -8.14 -25.15 22.51
C GLY A 43 -8.19 -25.86 21.16
N LYS A 44 -8.21 -25.12 20.05
CA LYS A 44 -8.23 -25.68 18.69
C LYS A 44 -6.82 -26.14 18.29
N TRP A 45 -6.76 -27.15 17.45
CA TRP A 45 -5.49 -27.61 16.87
C TRP A 45 -4.78 -26.48 16.10
N LEU A 46 -3.50 -26.27 16.41
CA LEU A 46 -2.74 -25.12 15.90
C LEU A 46 -2.30 -25.32 14.44
N GLY A 47 -2.10 -26.56 13.99
CA GLY A 47 -1.99 -26.91 12.57
C GLY A 47 -1.03 -26.04 11.76
N GLY A 48 0.21 -25.83 12.25
CA GLY A 48 1.24 -25.07 11.54
C GLY A 48 1.03 -23.55 11.49
N VAL A 49 0.00 -23.02 12.14
CA VAL A 49 -0.17 -21.57 12.28
C VAL A 49 0.98 -21.02 13.14
N PRO A 50 1.79 -20.08 12.63
CA PRO A 50 2.94 -19.55 13.36
C PRO A 50 2.48 -18.65 14.51
N GLU A 51 3.26 -18.60 15.59
CA GLU A 51 2.94 -17.77 16.77
C GLU A 51 3.01 -16.28 16.47
N SER A 52 3.82 -15.91 15.48
CA SER A 52 4.09 -14.55 15.07
C SER A 52 4.10 -14.43 13.55
N ILE A 53 3.93 -13.20 13.08
CA ILE A 53 4.00 -12.78 11.70
C ILE A 53 5.30 -12.01 11.55
N GLU A 54 6.29 -12.63 10.89
CA GLU A 54 7.56 -12.00 10.57
C GLU A 54 7.42 -11.18 9.28
N CYS A 55 7.58 -9.87 9.39
CA CYS A 55 7.51 -8.95 8.25
C CYS A 55 8.89 -8.69 7.67
N PHE A 56 9.69 -9.73 7.52
CA PHE A 56 11.03 -9.68 6.93
C PHE A 56 11.45 -11.06 6.44
N ARG A 57 12.48 -11.12 5.59
CA ARG A 57 13.13 -12.37 5.19
C ARG A 57 14.64 -12.22 5.21
N PHE A 58 15.35 -13.27 5.59
CA PHE A 58 16.80 -13.30 5.47
C PHE A 58 17.21 -13.88 4.13
N GLU A 59 17.95 -13.12 3.35
CA GLU A 59 18.37 -13.49 1.99
C GLU A 59 19.81 -13.02 1.77
N ASN A 60 20.71 -13.95 1.43
CA ASN A 60 22.09 -13.66 1.02
C ASN A 60 22.86 -12.70 1.97
N GLY A 61 22.76 -12.90 3.28
CA GLY A 61 23.43 -12.05 4.28
C GLY A 61 22.76 -10.70 4.54
N SER A 62 21.62 -10.43 3.89
CA SER A 62 20.77 -9.26 4.10
C SER A 62 19.43 -9.65 4.74
N ILE A 63 18.73 -8.65 5.25
CA ILE A 63 17.33 -8.72 5.64
C ILE A 63 16.50 -7.90 4.64
N ALA A 64 15.58 -8.55 3.95
CA ALA A 64 14.57 -7.90 3.12
C ALA A 64 13.39 -7.50 4.00
N ILE A 65 13.03 -6.22 3.99
CA ILE A 65 11.92 -5.67 4.78
C ILE A 65 10.93 -4.89 3.90
N PRO A 66 9.64 -4.80 4.29
CA PRO A 66 8.65 -3.99 3.62
C PRO A 66 9.03 -2.51 3.53
N ARG A 67 8.67 -1.85 2.43
CA ARG A 67 9.10 -0.46 2.16
C ARG A 67 8.50 0.58 3.09
N GLY A 68 7.30 0.35 3.60
CA GLY A 68 6.67 1.24 4.59
C GLY A 68 7.46 1.29 5.91
N ALA A 69 8.27 0.27 6.21
CA ALA A 69 9.19 0.25 7.34
C ALA A 69 10.37 1.24 7.21
N ALA A 70 10.49 1.98 6.10
CA ALA A 70 11.49 3.04 5.94
C ALA A 70 11.47 4.08 7.09
N ARG A 71 10.28 4.39 7.63
CA ARG A 71 10.16 5.28 8.80
C ARG A 71 10.82 4.65 10.04
N LEU A 72 10.59 3.37 10.28
CA LEU A 72 11.22 2.63 11.38
C LEU A 72 12.75 2.61 11.25
N LEU A 73 13.28 2.41 10.04
CA LEU A 73 14.73 2.53 9.80
C LEU A 73 15.24 3.93 10.11
N LYS A 74 14.50 4.98 9.73
CA LYS A 74 14.86 6.37 10.06
C LYS A 74 14.88 6.61 11.56
N GLU A 75 13.92 6.09 12.31
CA GLU A 75 13.89 6.18 13.78
C GLU A 75 15.13 5.51 14.40
N LEU A 76 15.42 4.26 14.01
CA LEU A 76 16.53 3.47 14.56
C LEU A 76 17.92 4.04 14.22
N THR A 77 18.04 4.71 13.07
CA THR A 77 19.30 5.35 12.65
C THR A 77 19.54 6.68 13.37
N ILE A 78 18.49 7.47 13.63
CA ILE A 78 18.59 8.71 14.41
C ILE A 78 19.11 8.42 15.83
N GLU A 79 18.67 7.34 16.47
CA GLU A 79 19.13 6.95 17.81
C GLU A 79 20.65 6.75 17.91
N THR A 80 21.33 6.49 16.78
CA THR A 80 22.75 6.13 16.73
C THR A 80 23.61 7.02 15.85
N GLY A 81 23.00 7.94 15.08
CA GLY A 81 23.71 8.69 14.04
C GLY A 81 24.15 7.84 12.84
N THR A 82 23.60 6.62 12.69
CA THR A 82 23.97 5.73 11.57
C THR A 82 23.48 6.31 10.24
N THR A 83 24.35 6.42 9.25
CA THR A 83 23.97 6.86 7.90
C THR A 83 23.77 5.65 6.99
N LEU A 84 22.61 5.59 6.33
CA LEU A 84 22.27 4.53 5.37
C LEU A 84 22.35 5.08 3.93
N HIS A 85 22.98 4.31 3.04
CA HIS A 85 23.17 4.69 1.64
C HIS A 85 22.24 3.88 0.74
N TYR A 86 21.11 4.45 0.36
CA TYR A 86 20.10 3.78 -0.46
C TYR A 86 20.44 3.84 -1.95
N VAL A 87 20.15 2.76 -2.67
CA VAL A 87 20.15 2.69 -4.13
C VAL A 87 18.73 2.42 -4.60
N ASP A 88 18.10 3.43 -5.18
CA ASP A 88 16.73 3.32 -5.67
C ASP A 88 16.68 2.47 -6.95
N ARG A 89 16.06 1.29 -6.84
CA ARG A 89 15.79 0.35 -7.93
C ARG A 89 14.29 0.23 -8.22
N ARG A 90 13.48 1.10 -7.61
CA ARG A 90 12.03 1.14 -7.85
C ARG A 90 11.75 1.58 -9.28
N LEU A 91 10.66 1.09 -9.83
CA LEU A 91 10.26 1.41 -11.20
C LEU A 91 9.50 2.73 -11.25
N SER A 92 9.97 3.62 -12.12
CA SER A 92 9.26 4.80 -12.59
C SER A 92 9.42 4.90 -14.09
N PHE A 93 8.42 5.47 -14.75
CA PHE A 93 8.31 5.57 -16.20
C PHE A 93 8.30 7.04 -16.62
N PRO A 94 8.57 7.34 -17.91
CA PRO A 94 8.34 8.68 -18.44
C PRO A 94 6.93 9.17 -18.12
N PHE A 95 6.83 10.46 -17.80
CA PHE A 95 5.54 11.08 -17.49
C PHE A 95 4.60 10.98 -18.71
N VAL A 96 3.37 10.52 -18.46
CA VAL A 96 2.28 10.52 -19.43
C VAL A 96 1.19 11.47 -18.95
N ALA A 97 0.75 12.37 -19.84
CA ALA A 97 -0.39 13.22 -19.57
C ALA A 97 -1.69 12.42 -19.70
N TYR A 98 -2.49 12.42 -18.64
CA TYR A 98 -3.83 11.86 -18.66
C TYR A 98 -4.83 12.98 -18.98
N PRO A 99 -5.54 12.95 -20.12
CA PRO A 99 -6.50 13.98 -20.51
C PRO A 99 -7.82 13.83 -19.75
N ILE A 100 -7.73 13.73 -18.42
CA ILE A 100 -8.85 13.55 -17.50
C ILE A 100 -9.01 14.86 -16.74
N ALA A 101 -10.21 15.44 -16.77
CA ALA A 101 -10.53 16.64 -16.01
C ALA A 101 -11.26 16.25 -14.71
N ILE A 102 -10.70 16.65 -13.56
CA ILE A 102 -11.36 16.55 -12.26
C ILE A 102 -11.32 17.90 -11.56
N SER A 103 -12.32 18.17 -10.72
CA SER A 103 -12.36 19.35 -9.84
C SER A 103 -12.37 18.89 -8.39
N PRO A 104 -11.20 18.54 -7.80
CA PRO A 104 -11.14 18.04 -6.43
C PRO A 104 -11.56 19.12 -5.43
N ARG A 105 -12.27 18.71 -4.38
CA ARG A 105 -12.53 19.56 -3.20
C ARG A 105 -11.21 19.90 -2.51
N ALA A 106 -11.16 20.96 -1.71
CA ALA A 106 -9.93 21.43 -1.07
C ALA A 106 -9.18 20.33 -0.28
N TYR A 107 -9.90 19.53 0.51
CA TYR A 107 -9.30 18.41 1.26
C TYR A 107 -8.79 17.28 0.35
N GLN A 108 -9.44 17.04 -0.80
CA GLN A 108 -8.97 16.08 -1.80
C GLN A 108 -7.71 16.58 -2.48
N ALA A 109 -7.66 17.88 -2.81
CA ALA A 109 -6.48 18.52 -3.39
C ALA A 109 -5.28 18.47 -2.42
N GLU A 110 -5.50 18.68 -1.12
CA GLU A 110 -4.45 18.48 -0.11
C GLU A 110 -3.98 17.02 -0.07
N ALA A 111 -4.90 16.06 -0.03
CA ALA A 111 -4.55 14.64 -0.05
C ALA A 111 -3.72 14.27 -1.30
N ILE A 112 -4.14 14.71 -2.49
CA ILE A 112 -3.40 14.51 -3.76
C ILE A 112 -1.99 15.12 -3.67
N ALA A 113 -1.85 16.34 -3.14
CA ALA A 113 -0.56 17.00 -2.99
C ALA A 113 0.37 16.24 -2.00
N ARG A 114 -0.17 15.79 -0.86
CA ARG A 114 0.58 14.99 0.13
C ARG A 114 1.04 13.66 -0.45
N MET A 115 0.15 12.97 -1.16
CA MET A 115 0.47 11.70 -1.81
C MET A 115 1.53 11.88 -2.89
N THR A 116 1.37 12.86 -3.79
CA THR A 116 2.30 13.09 -4.91
C THR A 116 3.65 13.68 -4.47
N GLY A 117 3.71 14.35 -3.32
CA GLY A 117 4.94 14.76 -2.66
C GLY A 117 5.67 13.63 -1.92
N ALA A 118 5.02 12.49 -1.74
CA ALA A 118 5.58 11.28 -1.16
C ALA A 118 5.73 10.16 -2.21
N THR A 119 6.47 9.12 -1.87
CA THR A 119 6.50 7.89 -2.70
C THR A 119 5.62 6.79 -2.13
N GLN A 120 5.20 6.90 -0.87
CA GLN A 120 4.38 5.87 -0.26
C GLN A 120 3.63 6.39 0.98
N GLY A 121 2.48 5.80 1.28
CA GLY A 121 1.73 6.11 2.49
C GLY A 121 0.22 5.92 2.36
N VAL A 122 -0.50 6.21 3.44
CA VAL A 122 -1.93 5.95 3.58
C VAL A 122 -2.70 7.27 3.60
N VAL A 123 -3.83 7.32 2.90
CA VAL A 123 -4.82 8.39 3.08
C VAL A 123 -6.07 7.79 3.71
N VAL A 124 -6.49 8.42 4.80
CA VAL A 124 -7.69 8.05 5.54
C VAL A 124 -8.82 9.00 5.13
N MET A 125 -9.89 8.44 4.57
CA MET A 125 -11.04 9.21 4.10
C MET A 125 -12.31 8.36 4.21
N PRO A 126 -13.36 8.87 4.90
CA PRO A 126 -14.63 8.17 5.05
C PRO A 126 -15.28 7.76 3.73
N CYS A 127 -16.15 6.76 3.79
CA CYS A 127 -17.02 6.41 2.66
C CYS A 127 -17.81 7.63 2.19
N GLY A 128 -17.92 7.83 0.87
CA GLY A 128 -18.51 9.04 0.28
C GLY A 128 -17.62 10.29 0.31
N GLY A 129 -16.48 10.28 1.01
CA GLY A 129 -15.52 11.39 1.01
C GLY A 129 -14.81 11.64 -0.33
N GLY A 130 -14.94 10.70 -1.29
CA GLY A 130 -14.35 10.78 -2.62
C GLY A 130 -12.93 10.22 -2.70
N LYS A 131 -12.71 9.06 -2.06
CA LYS A 131 -11.47 8.26 -2.16
C LYS A 131 -11.08 8.02 -3.61
N SER A 132 -12.02 7.55 -4.42
CA SER A 132 -11.75 7.19 -5.82
C SER A 132 -11.30 8.38 -6.67
N LEU A 133 -11.99 9.54 -6.55
CA LEU A 133 -11.58 10.78 -7.22
C LEU A 133 -10.20 11.27 -6.75
N THR A 134 -9.87 11.10 -5.46
CA THR A 134 -8.55 11.40 -4.92
C THR A 134 -7.48 10.51 -5.56
N GLY A 135 -7.75 9.20 -5.68
CA GLY A 135 -6.89 8.25 -6.39
C GLY A 135 -6.67 8.63 -7.85
N VAL A 136 -7.72 9.01 -8.59
CA VAL A 136 -7.60 9.51 -9.97
C VAL A 136 -6.74 10.78 -10.02
N GLY A 137 -6.92 11.71 -9.08
CA GLY A 137 -6.08 12.92 -9.02
C GLY A 137 -4.60 12.62 -8.82
N VAL A 138 -4.27 11.58 -8.05
CA VAL A 138 -2.88 11.10 -7.91
C VAL A 138 -2.35 10.53 -9.23
N VAL A 139 -3.15 9.74 -9.96
CA VAL A 139 -2.77 9.21 -11.29
C VAL A 139 -2.43 10.34 -12.25
N ILE A 140 -3.32 11.33 -12.36
CA ILE A 140 -3.13 12.51 -13.23
C ILE A 140 -1.86 13.26 -12.86
N ARG A 141 -1.64 13.49 -11.56
CA ARG A 141 -0.52 14.30 -11.07
C ARG A 141 0.83 13.59 -11.19
N LEU A 142 0.88 12.28 -11.01
CA LEU A 142 2.11 11.48 -11.15
C LEU A 142 2.45 11.16 -12.61
N GLY A 143 1.45 11.00 -13.48
CA GLY A 143 1.66 10.63 -14.88
C GLY A 143 2.33 9.27 -15.04
N GLN A 144 2.12 8.34 -14.09
CA GLN A 144 2.72 7.00 -14.10
C GLN A 144 1.67 5.95 -14.48
N PRO A 145 2.03 4.89 -15.24
CA PRO A 145 1.17 3.72 -15.37
C PRO A 145 0.79 3.21 -13.97
N THR A 146 -0.51 3.14 -13.70
CA THR A 146 -1.05 2.89 -12.37
C THR A 146 -1.95 1.69 -12.36
N ILE A 147 -1.78 0.84 -11.34
CA ILE A 147 -2.70 -0.24 -11.03
C ILE A 147 -3.43 0.03 -9.72
N PHE A 148 -4.76 -0.06 -9.75
CA PHE A 148 -5.61 -0.07 -8.57
C PHE A 148 -5.87 -1.51 -8.15
N LEU A 149 -5.53 -1.81 -6.90
CA LEU A 149 -5.80 -3.09 -6.27
C LEU A 149 -7.12 -2.99 -5.49
N VAL A 150 -8.10 -3.80 -5.88
CA VAL A 150 -9.41 -3.89 -5.24
C VAL A 150 -9.66 -5.32 -4.74
N HIS A 151 -10.67 -5.52 -3.89
CA HIS A 151 -10.92 -6.80 -3.23
C HIS A 151 -12.16 -7.56 -3.73
N THR A 152 -13.04 -6.92 -4.51
CA THR A 152 -14.21 -7.53 -5.15
C THR A 152 -14.34 -7.10 -6.60
N LEU A 153 -15.08 -7.89 -7.39
CA LEU A 153 -15.46 -7.52 -8.76
C LEU A 153 -16.41 -6.32 -8.80
N ASP A 154 -17.31 -6.18 -7.82
CA ASP A 154 -18.20 -5.02 -7.75
C ASP A 154 -17.42 -3.70 -7.65
N LEU A 155 -16.30 -3.70 -6.91
CA LEU A 155 -15.42 -2.52 -6.86
C LEU A 155 -14.68 -2.27 -8.18
N VAL A 156 -14.32 -3.32 -8.92
CA VAL A 156 -13.76 -3.16 -10.27
C VAL A 156 -14.76 -2.43 -11.15
N GLU A 157 -16.02 -2.86 -11.13
CA GLU A 157 -17.09 -2.26 -11.94
C GLU A 157 -17.34 -0.80 -11.53
N GLN A 158 -17.42 -0.51 -10.23
CA GLN A 158 -17.55 0.87 -9.73
C GLN A 158 -16.40 1.79 -10.17
N TRP A 159 -15.16 1.29 -10.08
CA TRP A 159 -13.98 2.03 -10.54
C TRP A 159 -14.00 2.21 -12.06
N ARG A 160 -14.41 1.19 -12.82
CA ARG A 160 -14.51 1.27 -14.27
C ARG A 160 -15.56 2.30 -14.70
N ASP A 161 -16.72 2.31 -14.07
CA ASP A 161 -17.78 3.27 -14.37
C ASP A 161 -17.35 4.71 -14.04
N LEU A 162 -16.64 4.91 -12.92
CA LEU A 162 -16.06 6.20 -12.57
C LEU A 162 -15.04 6.66 -13.62
N LEU A 163 -14.12 5.79 -14.03
CA LEU A 163 -13.10 6.13 -15.03
C LEU A 163 -13.71 6.41 -16.42
N ASN A 164 -14.69 5.61 -16.83
CA ASN A 164 -15.43 5.80 -18.07
C ASN A 164 -16.21 7.13 -18.05
N GLY A 165 -16.87 7.45 -16.93
CA GLY A 165 -17.57 8.72 -16.73
C GLY A 165 -16.63 9.94 -16.76
N LEU A 166 -15.35 9.73 -16.47
CA LEU A 166 -14.28 10.73 -16.60
C LEU A 166 -13.60 10.74 -17.97
N GLY A 167 -14.10 9.94 -18.93
CA GLY A 167 -13.64 9.91 -20.32
C GLY A 167 -12.47 8.95 -20.61
N VAL A 168 -12.06 8.12 -19.64
CA VAL A 168 -11.02 7.10 -19.88
C VAL A 168 -11.61 5.95 -20.69
N GLN A 169 -11.15 5.76 -21.93
CA GLN A 169 -11.66 4.72 -22.82
C GLN A 169 -10.97 3.37 -22.60
N ASP A 170 -9.65 3.38 -22.41
CA ASP A 170 -8.83 2.17 -22.30
C ASP A 170 -8.51 1.87 -20.82
N VAL A 171 -9.55 1.51 -20.06
CA VAL A 171 -9.37 1.03 -18.68
C VAL A 171 -8.93 -0.43 -18.73
N GLY A 172 -7.71 -0.68 -18.27
CA GLY A 172 -7.15 -2.04 -18.20
C GLY A 172 -7.83 -2.85 -17.10
N ILE A 173 -8.07 -4.14 -17.36
CA ILE A 173 -8.71 -5.05 -16.41
C ILE A 173 -7.87 -6.32 -16.29
N VAL A 174 -7.52 -6.67 -15.04
CA VAL A 174 -6.83 -7.92 -14.69
C VAL A 174 -7.61 -8.62 -13.57
N CYS A 175 -8.71 -9.25 -13.95
CA CYS A 175 -9.67 -9.90 -13.05
C CYS A 175 -10.32 -11.09 -13.76
N ASP A 176 -10.66 -12.15 -13.03
CA ASP A 176 -11.57 -13.22 -13.48
C ASP A 176 -11.30 -13.74 -14.92
N GLY A 177 -10.05 -14.14 -15.19
CA GLY A 177 -9.64 -14.66 -16.51
C GLY A 177 -9.36 -13.59 -17.56
N VAL A 178 -9.71 -12.32 -17.32
CA VAL A 178 -9.31 -11.19 -18.16
C VAL A 178 -7.91 -10.73 -17.78
N ASN A 179 -7.05 -10.56 -18.79
CA ASN A 179 -5.67 -10.07 -18.63
C ASN A 179 -5.35 -9.02 -19.70
N LYS A 180 -5.90 -7.81 -19.52
CA LYS A 180 -5.71 -6.68 -20.44
C LYS A 180 -5.21 -5.47 -19.66
N PRO A 181 -3.92 -5.43 -19.27
CA PRO A 181 -3.35 -4.28 -18.58
C PRO A 181 -3.23 -3.08 -19.54
N GLU A 182 -3.56 -1.91 -19.04
CA GLU A 182 -3.43 -0.61 -19.71
C GLU A 182 -2.78 0.42 -18.77
N MET A 183 -2.61 1.66 -19.22
CA MET A 183 -2.00 2.75 -18.44
C MET A 183 -2.71 3.03 -17.10
N ILE A 184 -4.02 2.78 -17.02
CA ILE A 184 -4.79 2.73 -15.78
C ILE A 184 -5.43 1.34 -15.72
N THR A 185 -4.97 0.50 -14.80
CA THR A 185 -5.43 -0.88 -14.68
C THR A 185 -6.17 -1.10 -13.35
N LEU A 186 -7.28 -1.83 -13.39
CA LEU A 186 -7.98 -2.34 -12.21
C LEU A 186 -7.71 -3.84 -12.08
N ALA A 187 -7.37 -4.30 -10.88
CA ALA A 187 -7.11 -5.71 -10.63
C ALA A 187 -7.61 -6.13 -9.24
N THR A 188 -8.17 -7.35 -9.16
CA THR A 188 -8.45 -7.94 -7.84
C THR A 188 -7.18 -8.54 -7.25
N VAL A 189 -7.01 -8.36 -5.94
CA VAL A 189 -5.88 -8.96 -5.21
C VAL A 189 -5.87 -10.48 -5.35
N GLN A 190 -7.03 -11.12 -5.37
CA GLN A 190 -7.19 -12.57 -5.52
C GLN A 190 -6.69 -13.06 -6.88
N THR A 191 -7.03 -12.37 -7.98
CA THR A 191 -6.51 -12.72 -9.31
C THR A 191 -4.98 -12.59 -9.35
N LEU A 192 -4.42 -11.52 -8.78
CA LEU A 192 -2.97 -11.32 -8.77
C LEU A 192 -2.22 -12.32 -7.88
N ALA A 193 -2.84 -12.76 -6.77
CA ALA A 193 -2.25 -13.74 -5.86
C ALA A 193 -1.98 -15.08 -6.54
N GLY A 194 -2.83 -15.48 -7.49
CA GLY A 194 -2.69 -16.70 -8.28
C GLY A 194 -1.62 -16.64 -9.38
N ARG A 195 -0.97 -15.49 -9.59
CA ARG A 195 0.09 -15.33 -10.60
C ARG A 195 1.46 -15.64 -9.99
N ASP A 196 2.41 -16.04 -10.82
CA ASP A 196 3.80 -16.20 -10.40
C ASP A 196 4.42 -14.86 -9.98
N ALA A 197 5.26 -14.86 -8.95
CA ALA A 197 5.93 -13.64 -8.49
C ALA A 197 6.83 -12.99 -9.57
N GLY A 198 7.30 -13.77 -10.54
CA GLY A 198 8.09 -13.31 -11.68
C GLY A 198 7.28 -12.81 -12.88
N ASP A 199 5.94 -12.76 -12.78
CA ASP A 199 5.09 -12.30 -13.87
C ASP A 199 5.46 -10.86 -14.32
N PRO A 200 5.76 -10.63 -15.61
CA PRO A 200 6.12 -9.31 -16.11
C PRO A 200 5.10 -8.21 -15.82
N LEU A 201 3.82 -8.56 -15.59
CA LEU A 201 2.76 -7.63 -15.20
C LEU A 201 3.18 -6.74 -14.02
N PHE A 202 3.79 -7.31 -12.98
CA PHE A 202 4.16 -6.56 -11.77
C PHE A 202 5.16 -5.43 -12.05
N ARG A 203 5.88 -5.51 -13.17
CA ARG A 203 6.91 -4.55 -13.58
C ARG A 203 6.41 -3.50 -14.57
N GLN A 204 5.10 -3.46 -14.88
CA GLN A 204 4.53 -2.50 -15.83
C GLN A 204 4.08 -1.18 -15.18
N PHE A 205 4.06 -1.11 -13.85
CA PHE A 205 3.45 0.01 -13.12
C PHE A 205 4.47 0.83 -12.34
N GLY A 206 4.37 2.16 -12.46
CA GLY A 206 5.13 3.11 -11.64
C GLY A 206 4.40 3.50 -10.35
N CYS A 207 3.10 3.21 -10.28
CA CYS A 207 2.24 3.46 -9.13
C CYS A 207 1.29 2.29 -8.85
N VAL A 208 1.13 1.95 -7.57
CA VAL A 208 0.14 0.98 -7.07
C VAL A 208 -0.70 1.67 -6.01
N ILE A 209 -2.02 1.60 -6.16
CA ILE A 209 -2.97 2.16 -5.18
C ILE A 209 -3.86 1.03 -4.69
N GLN A 210 -3.77 0.70 -3.41
CA GLN A 210 -4.68 -0.24 -2.76
C GLN A 210 -5.94 0.50 -2.31
N ASP A 211 -7.09 0.12 -2.85
CA ASP A 211 -8.39 0.53 -2.33
C ASP A 211 -8.80 -0.35 -1.16
N GLU A 212 -9.57 0.21 -0.22
CA GLU A 212 -9.87 -0.39 1.07
C GLU A 212 -8.62 -0.96 1.78
N GLY A 213 -7.64 -0.07 1.95
CA GLY A 213 -6.32 -0.36 2.51
C GLY A 213 -6.31 -1.08 3.86
N HIS A 214 -7.40 -1.04 4.62
CA HIS A 214 -7.54 -1.80 5.87
C HIS A 214 -7.45 -3.32 5.67
N HIS A 215 -7.60 -3.83 4.45
CA HIS A 215 -7.35 -5.23 4.12
C HIS A 215 -5.87 -5.59 3.98
N VAL A 216 -4.97 -4.62 3.78
CA VAL A 216 -3.53 -4.84 3.57
C VAL A 216 -2.95 -5.81 4.59
N PRO A 217 -3.23 -5.74 5.91
CA PRO A 217 -2.66 -6.67 6.89
C PRO A 217 -2.94 -8.16 6.63
N GLY A 218 -3.88 -8.53 5.77
CA GLY A 218 -4.04 -9.90 5.28
C GLY A 218 -2.78 -10.40 4.55
N TYR A 219 -2.45 -11.70 4.68
CA TYR A 219 -1.25 -12.26 4.04
C TYR A 219 -1.24 -12.05 2.52
N THR A 220 -2.34 -12.41 1.85
CA THR A 220 -2.47 -12.30 0.39
C THR A 220 -2.29 -10.86 -0.11
N PHE A 221 -2.82 -9.87 0.61
CA PHE A 221 -2.70 -8.47 0.24
C PHE A 221 -1.26 -7.98 0.36
N ARG A 222 -0.58 -8.30 1.47
CA ARG A 222 0.85 -7.99 1.68
C ARG A 222 1.72 -8.61 0.61
N ASP A 223 1.51 -9.89 0.34
CA ASP A 223 2.27 -10.64 -0.64
C ASP A 223 2.12 -10.03 -2.05
N VAL A 224 0.88 -9.83 -2.52
CA VAL A 224 0.61 -9.19 -3.82
C VAL A 224 1.23 -7.79 -3.89
N LEU A 225 1.05 -6.96 -2.86
CA LEU A 225 1.59 -5.60 -2.83
C LEU A 225 3.13 -5.60 -2.89
N ASN A 226 3.79 -6.56 -2.23
CA ASN A 226 5.23 -6.74 -2.25
C ASN A 226 5.78 -7.37 -3.53
N ARG A 227 4.94 -7.78 -4.49
CA ARG A 227 5.42 -8.18 -5.82
C ARG A 227 5.68 -6.97 -6.74
N PHE A 228 5.12 -5.81 -6.42
CA PHE A 228 5.28 -4.60 -7.23
C PHE A 228 6.51 -3.76 -6.81
N PRO A 229 7.52 -3.60 -7.69
CA PRO A 229 8.63 -2.67 -7.48
C PRO A 229 8.29 -1.21 -7.84
N ALA A 230 7.02 -0.89 -8.12
CA ALA A 230 6.52 0.45 -8.43
C ALA A 230 7.02 1.51 -7.43
N LYS A 231 7.54 2.65 -7.91
CA LYS A 231 8.06 3.73 -7.04
C LYS A 231 7.02 4.28 -6.10
N HIS A 232 5.78 4.44 -6.58
CA HIS A 232 4.67 4.97 -5.83
C HIS A 232 3.78 3.85 -5.28
N ARG A 233 3.52 3.84 -3.96
CA ARG A 233 2.67 2.84 -3.29
C ARG A 233 1.76 3.50 -2.27
N PHE A 234 0.46 3.54 -2.56
CA PHE A 234 -0.50 4.16 -1.67
C PHE A 234 -1.60 3.21 -1.25
N ALA A 235 -2.25 3.54 -0.13
CA ALA A 235 -3.51 2.92 0.26
C ALA A 235 -4.54 3.99 0.60
N LEU A 236 -5.76 3.77 0.15
CA LEU A 236 -6.94 4.57 0.48
C LEU A 236 -7.81 3.74 1.41
N THR A 237 -8.20 4.28 2.56
CA THR A 237 -9.05 3.55 3.52
C THR A 237 -9.98 4.48 4.27
N ALA A 238 -11.14 4.01 4.68
CA ALA A 238 -11.99 4.75 5.63
C ALA A 238 -11.54 4.54 7.07
N THR A 239 -11.01 3.36 7.39
CA THR A 239 -10.71 2.95 8.77
C THR A 239 -9.33 2.29 8.77
N PRO A 240 -8.25 2.99 9.14
CA PRO A 240 -6.93 2.36 9.21
C PRO A 240 -6.87 1.30 10.33
N ASP A 241 -7.61 1.53 11.42
CA ASP A 241 -7.56 0.68 12.61
C ASP A 241 -8.29 -0.65 12.43
N ARG A 242 -7.65 -1.72 12.91
CA ARG A 242 -8.23 -3.06 12.96
C ARG A 242 -8.37 -3.55 14.40
N ALA A 243 -9.49 -4.20 14.68
CA ALA A 243 -9.77 -4.81 15.98
C ALA A 243 -8.88 -6.02 16.31
N ASP A 244 -8.21 -6.61 15.30
CA ASP A 244 -7.30 -7.74 15.48
C ASP A 244 -5.86 -7.34 15.85
N GLY A 245 -5.58 -6.04 15.99
CA GLY A 245 -4.27 -5.52 16.38
C GLY A 245 -3.22 -5.53 15.24
N LEU A 246 -3.63 -5.80 14.00
CA LEU A 246 -2.71 -5.85 12.86
C LEU A 246 -2.58 -4.53 12.09
N THR A 247 -3.06 -3.41 12.64
CA THR A 247 -2.97 -2.08 12.04
C THR A 247 -1.54 -1.73 11.62
N ASP A 248 -0.54 -2.06 12.44
CA ASP A 248 0.87 -1.76 12.16
C ASP A 248 1.37 -2.35 10.84
N LEU A 249 0.80 -3.49 10.41
CA LEU A 249 1.15 -4.12 9.14
C LEU A 249 0.77 -3.24 7.94
N LEU A 250 -0.30 -2.45 8.02
CA LEU A 250 -0.63 -1.48 6.97
C LEU A 250 0.53 -0.49 6.81
N PHE A 251 1.04 0.03 7.91
CA PHE A 251 2.12 1.03 7.90
C PHE A 251 3.47 0.42 7.53
N HIS A 252 3.75 -0.84 7.91
CA HIS A 252 4.95 -1.54 7.47
C HIS A 252 4.99 -1.74 5.96
N TYR A 253 3.86 -2.07 5.33
CA TYR A 253 3.84 -2.41 3.90
C TYR A 253 3.59 -1.22 2.97
N VAL A 254 2.83 -0.21 3.42
CA VAL A 254 2.46 0.97 2.62
C VAL A 254 3.21 2.22 3.08
N GLY A 255 3.29 2.47 4.38
CA GLY A 255 3.92 3.68 4.93
C GLY A 255 2.99 4.46 5.87
N PRO A 256 3.39 5.65 6.34
CA PRO A 256 2.64 6.42 7.34
C PRO A 256 1.35 7.01 6.76
N ILE A 257 0.47 7.48 7.64
CA ILE A 257 -0.67 8.33 7.25
C ILE A 257 -0.12 9.66 6.71
N LEU A 258 -0.50 10.00 5.47
CA LEU A 258 -0.11 11.23 4.78
C LEU A 258 -1.14 12.33 4.93
N HIS A 259 -2.41 11.94 5.03
CA HIS A 259 -3.55 12.83 5.22
C HIS A 259 -4.73 12.04 5.78
N GLU A 260 -5.51 12.71 6.63
CA GLU A 260 -6.69 12.14 7.26
C GLU A 260 -7.81 13.18 7.20
N VAL A 261 -8.97 12.74 6.73
CA VAL A 261 -10.18 13.57 6.64
C VAL A 261 -11.17 13.04 7.65
N ASP A 262 -11.50 13.87 8.64
CA ASP A 262 -12.46 13.53 9.67
C ASP A 262 -13.90 13.46 9.11
N PHE A 263 -14.70 12.51 9.60
CA PHE A 263 -16.11 12.38 9.22
C PHE A 263 -16.92 13.59 9.67
N GLY A 264 -16.70 14.08 10.89
CA GLY A 264 -17.36 15.26 11.44
C GLY A 264 -17.06 16.51 10.61
N PHE A 265 -15.83 16.66 10.11
CA PHE A 265 -15.50 17.69 9.13
C PHE A 265 -16.35 17.60 7.85
N LEU A 266 -16.54 16.40 7.29
CA LEU A 266 -17.33 16.22 6.08
C LEU A 266 -18.82 16.53 6.29
N VAL A 267 -19.40 16.13 7.42
CA VAL A 267 -20.79 16.46 7.78
C VAL A 267 -20.94 17.97 8.00
N LYS A 268 -20.06 18.58 8.78
CA LYS A 268 -20.09 20.03 9.08
C LYS A 268 -20.04 20.90 7.83
N ASN A 269 -19.34 20.46 6.79
CA ASN A 269 -19.21 21.19 5.52
C ASN A 269 -20.23 20.74 4.46
N GLY A 270 -21.23 19.93 4.82
CA GLY A 270 -22.32 19.52 3.93
C GLY A 270 -21.88 18.55 2.82
N PHE A 271 -20.73 17.90 2.96
CA PHE A 271 -20.25 16.90 2.01
C PHE A 271 -20.83 15.51 2.25
N LEU A 272 -21.22 15.23 3.49
CA LEU A 272 -21.91 14.02 3.92
C LEU A 272 -23.11 14.38 4.79
N ILE A 273 -24.06 13.46 4.86
CA ILE A 273 -25.23 13.55 5.74
C ILE A 273 -24.93 12.67 6.96
N GLU A 274 -25.34 13.14 8.14
CA GLU A 274 -25.26 12.34 9.35
C GLU A 274 -26.26 11.17 9.25
N PRO A 275 -25.83 9.90 9.42
CA PRO A 275 -26.75 8.78 9.35
C PRO A 275 -27.74 8.86 10.52
N GLU A 276 -29.04 8.90 10.21
CA GLU A 276 -30.08 8.68 11.21
C GLU A 276 -30.07 7.19 11.60
N ILE A 277 -29.86 6.91 12.90
CA ILE A 277 -29.88 5.57 13.48
C ILE A 277 -31.29 5.24 13.98
#